data_AF-A0A518GRR3-F1
#
_entry.id   AF-A0A518GRR3-F1
#
_cell.length_a   1.000
_cell.length_b   1.000
_cell.length_c   1.000
_cell.angle_alpha   90.00
_cell.angle_beta   90.00
_cell.angle_gamma   90.00
#
_symmetry.space_group_name_H-M   'P 1'
#
loop_
_entity.id
_entity.type
_entity.pdbx_description
1 polymer ?
#
loop_
_entity_poly.entity_id
_entity_poly.type
_entity_poly.pdbx_seq_one_letter_code
_entity_poly.pdbx_strand_id
1 'polypeptide(L)'
;MPSKTRIQDCWYSTGGKGQSDFATSPKLGRVLWPCLLGMACLTALLSAGAWVARLLPGDANLTGLSSSRTELGSQTQQPSVQTIMPPWATSLLQAAQAPTGRVPKEAQSPTSSTATGVDTSETPVAEDWPRPQAVLMLSAETNGYLEPCGCSLTQSGGMSRRLDLFQRLTKRGWPVAGLDAGGFVKRSRRQDQIKYEAILTALRSLNYQVIGLGPADLRLGADFLLTQQVADPEEVQKSLAISGANVTFFESPDLGTPLRTKTFKIGEVKACVVSVLGKSRRDDVAPAGVANNITFSDPDEEIRKAIEQFKGEKPHLLILLNNGTVDEAKEFARKFPAFQLIVTTGGPEDPQSKPVMEGRSWIIQPGQKGKYVSLVGYFPDDAKTPFRYELIDLDNRRFKATKPMENLMADYQKRLELEQISLAPELVIPHPSGRKFVGSKVCGDCHTKAYEKWEETGHAKATKSIIHGRGGIEGEYISRIYDPECINCHTTGWEAQQVLRYDSGYRDLETSAHLFGNGCENCHSPGSEHVRIENGGKATEEEQAAARLAMRVTLDQAKKTTCYQCHDGDNSPGFEFDKYWKEIAHPWRD
;
A
#
# COMPACT_ATOMS: atom_id res chain seq x y z
N MET A 1 -55.04 18.16 24.13
CA MET A 1 -55.42 19.56 23.83
C MET A 1 -54.72 19.97 22.53
N PRO A 2 -55.47 20.46 21.52
CA PRO A 2 -54.97 20.74 20.18
C PRO A 2 -54.78 22.26 19.92
N SER A 3 -54.11 22.57 18.81
CA SER A 3 -54.19 23.77 17.93
C SER A 3 -52.77 24.25 17.59
N LYS A 4 -52.27 24.32 16.34
CA LYS A 4 -52.74 24.99 15.11
C LYS A 4 -53.16 26.44 15.33
N THR A 5 -52.25 27.38 15.04
CA THR A 5 -52.59 28.55 14.21
C THR A 5 -51.37 29.12 13.49
N ARG A 6 -51.57 29.32 12.19
CA ARG A 6 -50.80 30.10 11.20
C ARG A 6 -51.48 31.48 11.10
N ILE A 7 -50.79 32.55 10.68
CA ILE A 7 -51.26 33.78 9.96
C ILE A 7 -50.06 34.76 9.94
N GLN A 8 -49.42 34.99 8.78
CA GLN A 8 -49.56 36.14 7.83
C GLN A 8 -48.91 37.43 8.37
N ASP A 9 -47.81 37.92 7.79
CA ASP A 9 -47.62 38.66 6.52
C ASP A 9 -47.66 40.20 6.69
N CYS A 10 -46.95 40.88 5.78
CA CYS A 10 -46.86 42.33 5.50
C CYS A 10 -45.80 43.12 6.29
N TRP A 11 -44.64 43.42 5.68
CA TRP A 11 -44.35 44.46 4.65
C TRP A 11 -44.18 45.87 5.26
N TYR A 12 -42.97 46.43 5.14
CA TYR A 12 -42.77 47.82 4.70
C TYR A 12 -41.38 47.99 4.08
N SER A 13 -41.37 48.44 2.83
CA SER A 13 -40.22 48.95 2.08
C SER A 13 -40.25 50.47 2.10
N THR A 14 -39.09 51.13 2.10
CA THR A 14 -38.77 52.40 1.41
C THR A 14 -37.23 52.53 1.47
N GLY A 15 -36.44 52.88 0.45
CA GLY A 15 -36.69 53.41 -0.88
C GLY A 15 -36.05 54.80 -1.06
N GLY A 16 -35.12 54.93 -2.03
CA GLY A 16 -34.69 56.21 -2.66
C GLY A 16 -33.18 56.48 -2.57
N LYS A 17 -32.35 56.28 -3.61
CA LYS A 17 -32.17 56.97 -4.92
C LYS A 17 -31.66 58.42 -4.84
N GLY A 18 -30.56 58.69 -5.55
CA GLY A 18 -30.11 60.01 -5.99
C GLY A 18 -28.99 59.89 -7.05
N GLN A 19 -29.31 60.26 -8.30
CA GLN A 19 -28.40 60.49 -9.43
C GLN A 19 -28.20 62.01 -9.61
N SER A 20 -27.04 62.46 -10.06
CA SER A 20 -26.89 63.47 -11.13
C SER A 20 -25.42 63.75 -11.50
N ASP A 21 -25.17 63.85 -12.79
CA ASP A 21 -23.93 64.22 -13.48
C ASP A 21 -23.47 65.68 -13.28
N PHE A 22 -22.17 66.00 -13.50
CA PHE A 22 -21.68 66.95 -14.52
C PHE A 22 -20.14 67.12 -14.54
N ALA A 23 -19.62 67.11 -15.77
CA ALA A 23 -18.32 67.45 -16.37
C ALA A 23 -17.21 68.24 -15.61
N THR A 24 -15.94 67.85 -15.84
CA THR A 24 -14.85 68.59 -16.57
C THR A 24 -13.43 68.15 -16.15
N SER A 25 -12.57 67.83 -17.12
CA SER A 25 -11.10 67.62 -17.02
C SER A 25 -10.36 68.97 -16.82
N PRO A 26 -9.07 69.08 -16.38
CA PRO A 26 -7.91 68.36 -16.98
C PRO A 26 -6.61 68.13 -16.14
N LYS A 27 -5.65 67.34 -16.69
CA LYS A 27 -4.16 67.25 -16.42
C LYS A 27 -3.72 66.78 -15.00
N LEU A 28 -2.61 66.09 -14.71
CA LEU A 28 -1.37 65.63 -15.36
C LEU A 28 -1.09 64.19 -14.86
N GLY A 29 -0.60 63.25 -15.66
CA GLY A 29 0.84 62.95 -15.73
C GLY A 29 1.12 61.44 -15.62
N ARG A 30 1.08 60.73 -16.76
CA ARG A 30 1.61 59.37 -16.95
C ARG A 30 3.09 59.48 -17.33
N VAL A 31 3.94 58.58 -16.81
CA VAL A 31 5.29 58.31 -17.35
C VAL A 31 5.20 57.09 -18.27
N LEU A 32 5.78 57.24 -19.47
CA LEU A 32 5.87 56.31 -20.59
C LEU A 32 7.17 55.47 -20.53
N TRP A 33 7.07 54.15 -20.71
CA TRP A 33 7.51 53.31 -21.86
C TRP A 33 8.90 53.53 -22.54
N PRO A 34 9.34 52.67 -23.51
CA PRO A 34 10.15 51.44 -23.43
C PRO A 34 11.52 51.51 -24.16
N CYS A 35 12.29 50.41 -24.08
CA CYS A 35 13.45 50.10 -24.93
C CYS A 35 13.06 49.33 -26.21
N LEU A 36 13.54 49.80 -27.37
CA LEU A 36 13.66 49.07 -28.63
C LEU A 36 14.78 49.69 -29.49
N LEU A 37 15.76 48.87 -29.90
CA LEU A 37 16.71 48.97 -31.04
C LEU A 37 17.80 47.90 -30.77
N GLY A 38 18.18 46.96 -31.63
CA GLY A 38 18.04 46.82 -33.07
C GLY A 38 19.41 46.84 -33.76
N MET A 39 19.81 45.72 -34.38
CA MET A 39 20.80 45.51 -35.46
C MET A 39 22.29 45.22 -35.18
N ALA A 40 22.65 43.93 -35.35
CA ALA A 40 23.46 43.32 -36.42
C ALA A 40 24.72 44.01 -37.03
N CYS A 41 25.85 43.28 -36.99
CA CYS A 41 26.97 43.12 -37.97
C CYS A 41 28.08 42.30 -37.26
N LEU A 42 28.88 41.38 -37.81
CA LEU A 42 29.08 40.76 -39.13
C LEU A 42 30.07 39.56 -38.91
N THR A 43 29.86 38.40 -39.58
CA THR A 43 30.86 37.43 -40.15
C THR A 43 31.98 36.80 -39.26
N ALA A 44 32.36 35.50 -39.29
CA ALA A 44 32.61 34.58 -40.41
C ALA A 44 32.89 33.11 -39.95
N LEU A 45 32.47 32.13 -40.77
CA LEU A 45 33.08 30.83 -41.18
C LEU A 45 33.83 29.94 -40.14
N LEU A 46 33.38 28.73 -39.81
CA LEU A 46 33.46 27.43 -40.54
C LEU A 46 34.83 26.70 -40.51
N SER A 47 34.77 25.45 -40.05
CA SER A 47 35.44 24.22 -40.56
C SER A 47 36.80 23.71 -40.01
N ALA A 48 36.87 22.36 -40.00
CA ALA A 48 38.00 21.43 -39.78
C ALA A 48 38.45 21.18 -38.33
N GLY A 49 38.71 19.96 -37.85
CA GLY A 49 38.96 18.69 -38.53
C GLY A 49 40.28 18.07 -38.05
N ALA A 50 40.19 17.03 -37.21
CA ALA A 50 41.09 15.89 -37.00
C ALA A 50 42.64 16.02 -36.85
N TRP A 51 43.18 15.03 -36.09
CA TRP A 51 44.57 14.56 -35.93
C TRP A 51 45.46 15.18 -34.83
N VAL A 52 45.86 14.35 -33.87
CA VAL A 52 47.24 13.81 -33.67
C VAL A 52 47.17 12.51 -32.85
N ALA A 53 48.05 11.57 -33.17
CA ALA A 53 48.08 10.16 -32.75
C ALA A 53 49.24 9.83 -31.80
N ARG A 54 49.18 8.61 -31.21
CA ARG A 54 50.25 7.73 -30.66
C ARG A 54 50.95 8.23 -29.37
N LEU A 55 51.13 7.39 -28.35
CA LEU A 55 52.01 6.20 -28.35
C LEU A 55 51.56 5.12 -27.33
N LEU A 56 51.51 3.87 -27.80
CA LEU A 56 51.78 2.63 -27.02
C LEU A 56 53.29 2.32 -27.15
N PRO A 57 53.90 1.45 -26.33
CA PRO A 57 53.85 -0.02 -26.51
C PRO A 57 53.70 -0.77 -25.18
N GLY A 58 53.31 -2.04 -25.07
CA GLY A 58 53.08 -3.11 -26.04
C GLY A 58 53.31 -4.46 -25.32
N ASP A 59 52.48 -5.44 -25.69
CA ASP A 59 52.75 -6.89 -25.84
C ASP A 59 53.29 -7.71 -24.63
N ALA A 60 52.90 -8.96 -24.38
CA ALA A 60 52.17 -9.96 -25.15
C ALA A 60 51.80 -11.15 -24.22
N ASN A 61 50.70 -11.84 -24.56
CA ASN A 61 50.52 -13.30 -24.74
C ASN A 61 51.50 -14.28 -24.06
N LEU A 62 51.18 -15.54 -23.73
CA LEU A 62 50.02 -16.45 -23.69
C LEU A 62 50.61 -17.79 -23.17
N THR A 63 49.77 -18.78 -22.86
CA THR A 63 50.10 -20.22 -22.62
C THR A 63 50.76 -20.50 -21.26
N GLY A 64 50.26 -21.40 -20.40
CA GLY A 64 49.53 -22.63 -20.60
C GLY A 64 50.50 -23.80 -20.41
N LEU A 65 50.47 -24.48 -19.26
CA LEU A 65 50.96 -25.86 -19.08
C LEU A 65 50.59 -26.40 -17.69
N SER A 66 50.48 -27.73 -17.67
CA SER A 66 49.78 -28.57 -16.71
C SER A 66 50.61 -29.04 -15.51
N SER A 67 49.90 -29.70 -14.60
CA SER A 67 50.30 -30.83 -13.75
C SER A 67 51.35 -30.60 -12.66
N SER A 68 50.97 -30.84 -11.40
CA SER A 68 51.28 -32.10 -10.69
C SER A 68 50.87 -32.01 -9.21
N ARG A 69 50.36 -33.14 -8.70
CA ARG A 69 50.17 -33.42 -7.27
C ARG A 69 51.53 -33.52 -6.58
N THR A 70 51.64 -32.97 -5.38
CA THR A 70 52.40 -33.61 -4.29
C THR A 70 51.80 -33.21 -2.95
N GLU A 71 51.36 -34.22 -2.20
CA GLU A 71 51.05 -34.12 -0.77
C GLU A 71 52.35 -33.87 0.00
N LEU A 72 52.33 -32.96 0.98
CA LEU A 72 53.16 -33.07 2.17
C LEU A 72 52.45 -32.36 3.32
N GLY A 73 52.09 -33.13 4.35
CA GLY A 73 51.51 -32.62 5.57
C GLY A 73 52.55 -31.91 6.43
N SER A 74 52.13 -30.83 7.07
CA SER A 74 52.72 -30.39 8.34
C SER A 74 51.66 -29.68 9.16
N GLN A 75 51.42 -30.24 10.34
CA GLN A 75 50.58 -29.68 11.39
C GLN A 75 51.04 -28.26 11.75
N THR A 76 50.12 -27.30 11.67
CA THR A 76 50.20 -26.06 12.43
C THR A 76 48.86 -25.84 13.12
N GLN A 77 48.92 -25.83 14.45
CA GLN A 77 47.79 -25.52 15.34
C GLN A 77 47.25 -24.12 15.01
N GLN A 78 45.97 -24.04 14.63
CA GLN A 78 45.22 -22.78 14.66
C GLN A 78 44.70 -22.55 16.08
N PRO A 79 44.74 -21.31 16.60
CA PRO A 79 44.17 -20.98 17.90
C PRO A 79 42.64 -21.12 17.85
N SER A 80 42.07 -21.70 18.90
CA SER A 80 40.62 -21.77 19.12
C SER A 80 40.02 -20.37 19.17
N VAL A 81 39.25 -20.00 18.14
CA VAL A 81 38.35 -18.85 18.22
C VAL A 81 37.20 -19.26 19.12
N GLN A 82 37.25 -18.84 20.39
CA GLN A 82 36.06 -18.82 21.24
C GLN A 82 35.05 -17.88 20.59
N THR A 83 33.97 -18.45 20.06
CA THR A 83 32.79 -17.68 19.66
C THR A 83 32.18 -17.08 20.93
N ILE A 84 32.50 -15.81 21.21
CA ILE A 84 31.81 -15.04 22.23
C ILE A 84 30.40 -14.79 21.69
N MET A 85 29.43 -15.53 22.23
CA MET A 85 28.01 -15.25 21.97
C MET A 85 27.67 -13.86 22.52
N PRO A 86 26.94 -13.02 21.78
CA PRO A 86 26.49 -11.74 22.27
C PRO A 86 25.48 -11.89 23.43
N PRO A 87 25.41 -10.94 24.38
CA PRO A 87 24.63 -11.07 25.62
C PRO A 87 23.14 -11.37 25.46
N TRP A 88 22.56 -11.11 24.28
CA TRP A 88 21.15 -11.36 23.98
C TRP A 88 20.80 -12.85 23.76
N ALA A 89 21.78 -13.69 23.42
CA ALA A 89 21.56 -15.13 23.20
C ALA A 89 21.17 -15.86 24.50
N THR A 90 21.65 -15.37 25.65
CA THR A 90 21.34 -15.88 26.99
C THR A 90 19.89 -15.60 27.42
N SER A 91 19.32 -14.46 27.01
CA SER A 91 17.94 -14.08 27.32
C SER A 91 16.89 -14.95 26.60
N LEU A 92 17.26 -15.57 25.47
CA LEU A 92 16.40 -16.49 24.71
C LEU A 92 16.33 -17.90 25.33
N LEU A 93 17.40 -18.36 25.99
CA LEU A 93 17.40 -19.68 26.66
C LEU A 93 16.67 -19.68 28.01
N GLN A 94 16.68 -18.56 28.74
CA GLN A 94 16.03 -18.47 30.06
C GLN A 94 14.49 -18.37 29.97
N ALA A 95 13.94 -17.97 28.83
CA ALA A 95 12.50 -18.01 28.56
C ALA A 95 12.00 -19.40 28.11
N ALA A 96 12.88 -20.38 27.92
CA ALA A 96 12.56 -21.71 27.39
C ALA A 96 12.44 -22.80 28.47
N GLN A 97 12.60 -22.48 29.76
CA GLN A 97 12.59 -23.45 30.85
C GLN A 97 11.54 -23.10 31.91
N ALA A 98 10.30 -23.50 31.66
CA ALA A 98 9.26 -23.67 32.68
C ALA A 98 8.79 -25.14 32.66
N PRO A 99 8.44 -25.74 33.81
CA PRO A 99 8.42 -27.19 34.00
C PRO A 99 7.26 -27.87 33.26
N THR A 100 7.58 -28.97 32.59
CA THR A 100 6.63 -29.84 31.89
C THR A 100 5.71 -30.57 32.87
N GLY A 101 4.54 -30.00 33.12
CA GLY A 101 3.40 -30.67 33.77
C GLY A 101 2.62 -31.53 32.77
N ARG A 102 2.19 -32.72 33.20
CA ARG A 102 1.53 -33.78 32.41
C ARG A 102 0.34 -33.27 31.58
N VAL A 103 0.36 -33.60 30.29
CA VAL A 103 -0.77 -33.50 29.35
C VAL A 103 -1.87 -34.49 29.74
N PRO A 104 -3.12 -34.06 29.98
CA PRO A 104 -4.26 -34.98 30.02
C PRO A 104 -4.68 -35.35 28.60
N LYS A 105 -4.98 -36.65 28.43
CA LYS A 105 -5.51 -37.25 27.21
C LYS A 105 -6.73 -36.51 26.67
N GLU A 106 -6.67 -36.23 25.38
CA GLU A 106 -7.69 -35.68 24.50
C GLU A 106 -9.06 -36.38 24.69
N ALA A 107 -10.05 -35.62 25.14
CA ALA A 107 -11.44 -36.06 25.19
C ALA A 107 -12.12 -35.70 23.87
N GLN A 108 -12.60 -36.72 23.19
CA GLN A 108 -13.33 -36.65 21.92
C GLN A 108 -14.55 -35.71 22.05
N SER A 109 -14.62 -34.72 21.16
CA SER A 109 -15.80 -33.86 21.01
C SER A 109 -16.92 -34.60 20.26
N PRO A 110 -18.19 -34.47 20.66
CA PRO A 110 -19.29 -35.16 20.00
C PRO A 110 -19.69 -34.47 18.69
N THR A 111 -20.02 -35.31 17.72
CA THR A 111 -20.55 -35.02 16.38
C THR A 111 -21.94 -34.38 16.38
N SER A 112 -22.15 -33.40 15.48
CA SER A 112 -23.31 -33.20 14.56
C SER A 112 -23.45 -31.69 14.24
N SER A 113 -23.84 -31.22 13.05
CA SER A 113 -24.49 -31.86 11.90
C SER A 113 -24.11 -31.16 10.57
N THR A 114 -23.87 -31.98 9.54
CA THR A 114 -24.09 -31.76 8.10
C THR A 114 -23.96 -30.35 7.52
N ALA A 115 -22.73 -29.98 7.13
CA ALA A 115 -22.51 -29.10 6.00
C ALA A 115 -22.67 -29.90 4.71
N THR A 116 -23.57 -29.46 3.83
CA THR A 116 -23.64 -29.91 2.44
C THR A 116 -22.27 -29.71 1.78
N GLY A 117 -21.75 -30.76 1.17
CA GLY A 117 -20.41 -30.81 0.59
C GLY A 117 -20.17 -29.66 -0.39
N VAL A 118 -19.16 -28.85 -0.08
CA VAL A 118 -18.56 -27.93 -1.04
C VAL A 118 -17.66 -28.78 -1.91
N ASP A 119 -18.00 -28.86 -3.19
CA ASP A 119 -17.19 -29.45 -4.24
C ASP A 119 -15.76 -28.89 -4.19
N THR A 120 -14.78 -29.79 -4.08
CA THR A 120 -13.35 -29.49 -3.95
C THR A 120 -12.64 -29.41 -5.31
N SER A 121 -13.37 -29.33 -6.42
CA SER A 121 -12.76 -29.04 -7.72
C SER A 121 -12.42 -27.54 -7.82
N GLU A 122 -11.12 -27.22 -7.76
CA GLU A 122 -10.63 -25.85 -7.97
C GLU A 122 -11.03 -25.37 -9.36
N THR A 123 -11.97 -24.42 -9.45
CA THR A 123 -12.43 -23.86 -10.73
C THR A 123 -11.24 -23.31 -11.54
N PRO A 124 -10.92 -23.91 -12.70
CA PRO A 124 -9.77 -23.49 -13.50
C PRO A 124 -9.94 -22.07 -14.03
N VAL A 125 -8.85 -21.30 -14.02
CA VAL A 125 -8.81 -19.92 -14.56
C VAL A 125 -9.12 -19.96 -16.06
N ALA A 126 -10.11 -19.19 -16.51
CA ALA A 126 -10.47 -19.05 -17.93
C ALA A 126 -10.57 -20.39 -18.67
N GLU A 127 -11.23 -21.38 -18.06
CA GLU A 127 -11.30 -22.75 -18.58
C GLU A 127 -11.95 -22.83 -19.97
N ASP A 128 -13.08 -22.15 -20.13
CA ASP A 128 -13.90 -22.20 -21.35
C ASP A 128 -13.42 -21.27 -22.48
N TRP A 129 -12.25 -20.64 -22.31
CA TRP A 129 -11.73 -19.70 -23.30
C TRP A 129 -10.89 -20.43 -24.34
N PRO A 130 -11.18 -20.27 -25.66
CA PRO A 130 -10.21 -20.62 -26.68
C PRO A 130 -8.97 -19.74 -26.54
N ARG A 131 -7.93 -19.96 -27.34
CA ARG A 131 -6.72 -19.12 -27.29
C ARG A 131 -7.07 -17.66 -27.67
N PRO A 132 -6.92 -16.68 -26.75
CA PRO A 132 -7.13 -15.27 -27.07
C PRO A 132 -5.98 -14.69 -27.89
N GLN A 133 -6.26 -13.64 -28.67
CA GLN A 133 -5.21 -12.87 -29.34
C GLN A 133 -4.49 -11.90 -28.39
N ALA A 134 -5.16 -11.49 -27.30
CA ALA A 134 -4.56 -10.74 -26.20
C ALA A 134 -5.31 -11.01 -24.89
N VAL A 135 -4.57 -11.01 -23.77
CA VAL A 135 -5.13 -11.03 -22.42
C VAL A 135 -4.63 -9.81 -21.65
N LEU A 136 -5.56 -9.07 -21.07
CA LEU A 136 -5.28 -7.99 -20.15
C LEU A 136 -5.53 -8.47 -18.72
N MET A 137 -4.54 -8.29 -17.86
CA MET A 137 -4.68 -8.35 -16.40
C MET A 137 -4.90 -6.93 -15.88
N LEU A 138 -6.09 -6.65 -15.36
CA LEU A 138 -6.47 -5.32 -14.91
C LEU A 138 -6.57 -5.29 -13.39
N SER A 139 -5.93 -4.30 -12.77
CA SER A 139 -5.95 -4.08 -11.31
C SER A 139 -6.11 -2.60 -10.95
N ALA A 140 -6.37 -2.35 -9.68
CA ALA A 140 -6.54 -1.02 -9.10
C ALA A 140 -6.38 -1.10 -7.59
N GLU A 141 -6.16 0.05 -6.93
CA GLU A 141 -6.35 0.26 -5.48
C GLU A 141 -5.66 -0.83 -4.63
N THR A 142 -4.40 -1.15 -4.96
CA THR A 142 -3.59 -2.11 -4.21
C THR A 142 -3.35 -1.65 -2.76
N ASN A 143 -3.42 -0.35 -2.46
CA ASN A 143 -3.46 0.20 -1.09
C ASN A 143 -2.33 -0.27 -0.15
N GLY A 144 -1.15 -0.60 -0.69
CA GLY A 144 0.03 -1.00 0.05
C GLY A 144 0.12 -2.50 0.37
N TYR A 145 -0.79 -3.31 -0.17
CA TYR A 145 -0.83 -4.76 0.04
C TYR A 145 0.11 -5.50 -0.93
N LEU A 146 1.30 -5.85 -0.45
CA LEU A 146 2.23 -6.72 -1.18
C LEU A 146 1.88 -8.21 -1.00
N GLU A 147 1.33 -8.57 0.15
CA GLU A 147 0.78 -9.87 0.54
C GLU A 147 -0.63 -9.66 1.11
N PRO A 148 -1.49 -10.69 1.15
CA PRO A 148 -2.64 -10.66 2.06
C PRO A 148 -2.13 -10.34 3.47
N CYS A 149 -2.92 -9.65 4.29
CA CYS A 149 -2.49 -9.35 5.65
C CYS A 149 -2.12 -10.69 6.34
N GLY A 150 -0.85 -10.85 6.75
CA GLY A 150 -0.35 -12.09 7.38
C GLY A 150 -1.11 -12.47 8.65
N CYS A 151 -1.95 -11.55 9.14
CA CYS A 151 -2.94 -11.71 10.19
C CYS A 151 -4.12 -12.63 9.81
N SER A 152 -4.24 -13.11 8.57
CA SER A 152 -5.10 -14.25 8.22
C SER A 152 -4.54 -15.05 7.04
N LEU A 153 -4.19 -16.32 7.28
CA LEU A 153 -3.60 -17.21 6.25
C LEU A 153 -4.55 -17.53 5.09
N THR A 154 -5.85 -17.29 5.25
CA THR A 154 -6.89 -17.58 4.25
C THR A 154 -7.33 -16.37 3.46
N GLN A 155 -6.79 -15.17 3.72
CA GLN A 155 -7.13 -13.98 2.94
C GLN A 155 -6.59 -14.07 1.52
N SER A 156 -7.36 -13.54 0.57
CA SER A 156 -7.01 -13.41 -0.84
C SER A 156 -6.00 -12.30 -1.12
N GLY A 157 -5.37 -12.34 -2.29
CA GLY A 157 -4.49 -11.28 -2.81
C GLY A 157 -3.01 -11.58 -2.74
N GLY A 158 -2.22 -10.51 -2.81
CA GLY A 158 -0.76 -10.54 -2.81
C GLY A 158 -0.12 -10.71 -4.19
N MET A 159 1.04 -10.08 -4.35
CA MET A 159 1.81 -10.09 -5.60
C MET A 159 2.28 -11.49 -5.99
N SER A 160 2.50 -12.36 -5.00
CA SER A 160 2.88 -13.74 -5.26
C SER A 160 1.82 -14.53 -6.01
N ARG A 161 0.56 -14.45 -5.58
CA ARG A 161 -0.54 -15.18 -6.24
C ARG A 161 -0.87 -14.57 -7.60
N ARG A 162 -0.69 -13.25 -7.72
CA ARG A 162 -0.76 -12.54 -9.01
C ARG A 162 0.31 -13.03 -9.99
N LEU A 163 1.53 -13.32 -9.51
CA LEU A 163 2.59 -13.91 -10.33
C LEU A 163 2.27 -15.33 -10.76
N ASP A 164 1.75 -16.18 -9.87
CA ASP A 164 1.31 -17.53 -10.23
C ASP A 164 0.21 -17.48 -11.32
N LEU A 165 -0.77 -16.58 -11.19
CA LEU A 165 -1.77 -16.34 -12.23
C LEU A 165 -1.12 -15.99 -13.58
N PHE A 166 -0.22 -15.00 -13.60
CA PHE A 166 0.49 -14.59 -14.82
C PHE A 166 1.29 -15.75 -15.43
N GLN A 167 2.02 -16.52 -14.61
CA GLN A 167 2.79 -17.69 -15.06
C GLN A 167 1.90 -18.78 -15.65
N ARG A 168 0.71 -19.03 -15.09
CA ARG A 168 -0.23 -20.01 -15.63
C ARG A 168 -0.77 -19.59 -17.00
N LEU A 169 -1.14 -18.33 -17.16
CA LEU A 169 -1.63 -17.80 -18.44
C LEU A 169 -0.52 -17.83 -19.51
N THR A 170 0.69 -17.40 -19.17
CA THR A 170 1.84 -17.42 -20.10
C THR A 170 2.31 -18.85 -20.42
N LYS A 171 2.23 -19.80 -19.48
CA LYS A 171 2.52 -21.22 -19.72
C LYS A 171 1.54 -21.87 -20.71
N ARG A 172 0.30 -21.38 -20.81
CA ARG A 172 -0.65 -21.75 -21.89
C ARG A 172 -0.26 -21.14 -23.25
N GLY A 173 0.83 -20.38 -23.30
CA GLY A 173 1.30 -19.64 -24.47
C GLY A 173 0.43 -18.43 -24.79
N TRP A 174 -0.41 -17.95 -23.87
CA TRP A 174 -1.26 -16.78 -24.12
C TRP A 174 -0.43 -15.49 -24.06
N PRO A 175 -0.70 -14.51 -24.94
CA PRO A 175 -0.07 -13.20 -24.87
C PRO A 175 -0.74 -12.36 -23.78
N VAL A 176 -0.01 -12.04 -22.71
CA VAL A 176 -0.54 -11.38 -21.50
C VAL A 176 0.18 -10.06 -21.25
N ALA A 177 -0.57 -9.01 -20.94
CA ALA A 177 -0.04 -7.74 -20.44
C ALA A 177 -0.92 -7.20 -19.31
N GLY A 178 -0.34 -6.42 -18.40
CA GLY A 178 -1.07 -5.83 -17.28
C GLY A 178 -1.28 -4.32 -17.40
N LEU A 179 -2.37 -3.82 -16.82
CA LEU A 179 -2.64 -2.39 -16.63
C LEU A 179 -3.21 -2.16 -15.23
N ASP A 180 -2.85 -1.05 -14.60
CA ASP A 180 -3.36 -0.71 -13.27
C ASP A 180 -3.89 0.72 -13.22
N ALA A 181 -5.06 0.96 -12.61
CA ALA A 181 -5.66 2.29 -12.53
C ALA A 181 -5.07 3.19 -11.41
N GLY A 182 -4.07 2.72 -10.66
CA GLY A 182 -3.43 3.46 -9.57
C GLY A 182 -4.07 3.23 -8.20
N GLY A 183 -3.60 3.94 -7.17
CA GLY A 183 -3.97 3.71 -5.77
C GLY A 183 -3.10 2.64 -5.14
N PHE A 184 -1.78 2.79 -5.22
CA PHE A 184 -0.84 1.78 -4.76
C PHE A 184 -0.53 1.83 -3.28
N VAL A 185 -0.68 2.99 -2.65
CA VAL A 185 -0.36 3.21 -1.24
C VAL A 185 -1.54 3.82 -0.48
N LYS A 186 -1.58 3.65 0.84
CA LYS A 186 -2.64 4.17 1.71
C LYS A 186 -2.26 5.52 2.33
N ARG A 187 -0.98 5.70 2.67
CA ARG A 187 -0.43 6.91 3.31
C ARG A 187 0.67 7.48 2.43
N SER A 188 1.42 8.46 2.96
CA SER A 188 2.47 9.17 2.25
C SER A 188 3.73 9.33 3.10
N ARG A 189 4.10 8.27 3.84
CA ARG A 189 5.32 8.22 4.67
C ARG A 189 6.43 7.49 3.93
N ARG A 190 7.63 7.45 4.53
CA ARG A 190 8.77 6.73 3.95
C ARG A 190 8.50 5.24 3.69
N GLN A 191 7.76 4.58 4.59
CA GLN A 191 7.34 3.20 4.38
C GLN A 191 6.50 3.02 3.10
N ASP A 192 5.60 3.96 2.81
CA ASP A 192 4.76 3.92 1.61
C ASP A 192 5.60 4.09 0.33
N GLN A 193 6.64 4.95 0.34
CA GLN A 193 7.59 5.06 -0.77
C GLN A 193 8.30 3.72 -1.04
N ILE A 194 8.78 3.05 0.02
CA ILE A 194 9.45 1.74 -0.09
C ILE A 194 8.46 0.69 -0.63
N LYS A 195 7.21 0.70 -0.18
CA LYS A 195 6.16 -0.18 -0.72
C LYS A 195 5.86 0.10 -2.17
N TYR A 196 5.76 1.37 -2.56
CA TYR A 196 5.52 1.78 -3.94
C TYR A 196 6.61 1.21 -4.85
N GLU A 197 7.89 1.35 -4.48
CA GLU A 197 9.03 0.77 -5.20
C GLU A 197 8.96 -0.76 -5.31
N ALA A 198 8.60 -1.45 -4.24
CA ALA A 198 8.40 -2.90 -4.26
C ALA A 198 7.26 -3.31 -5.19
N ILE A 199 6.13 -2.58 -5.17
CA ILE A 199 5.00 -2.80 -6.07
C ILE A 199 5.43 -2.60 -7.52
N LEU A 200 6.14 -1.52 -7.86
CA LEU A 200 6.65 -1.30 -9.22
C LEU A 200 7.56 -2.44 -9.69
N THR A 201 8.43 -2.91 -8.80
CA THR A 201 9.32 -4.05 -9.08
C THR A 201 8.51 -5.32 -9.39
N ALA A 202 7.47 -5.61 -8.60
CA ALA A 202 6.57 -6.72 -8.88
C ALA A 202 5.86 -6.56 -10.23
N LEU A 203 5.25 -5.39 -10.48
CA LEU A 203 4.49 -5.13 -11.71
C LEU A 203 5.35 -5.21 -12.98
N ARG A 204 6.62 -4.78 -12.92
CA ARG A 204 7.58 -4.97 -14.02
C ARG A 204 7.78 -6.45 -14.36
N SER A 205 7.87 -7.32 -13.35
CA SER A 205 8.01 -8.78 -13.56
C SER A 205 6.75 -9.46 -14.13
N LEU A 206 5.60 -8.79 -14.02
CA LEU A 206 4.29 -9.27 -14.46
C LEU A 206 3.90 -8.74 -15.86
N ASN A 207 4.83 -8.10 -16.56
CA ASN A 207 4.59 -7.47 -17.87
C ASN A 207 3.48 -6.40 -17.83
N TYR A 208 3.33 -5.68 -16.72
CA TYR A 208 2.46 -4.50 -16.69
C TYR A 208 3.07 -3.37 -17.52
N GLN A 209 2.22 -2.73 -18.31
CA GLN A 209 2.64 -1.75 -19.33
C GLN A 209 2.45 -0.32 -18.87
N VAL A 210 1.34 -0.06 -18.17
CA VAL A 210 0.98 1.25 -17.64
C VAL A 210 0.35 1.11 -16.26
N ILE A 211 0.75 2.01 -15.38
CA ILE A 211 0.07 2.25 -14.11
C ILE A 211 -0.43 3.70 -14.08
N GLY A 212 -1.64 3.89 -13.56
CA GLY A 212 -2.21 5.20 -13.26
C GLY A 212 -1.68 5.78 -11.95
N LEU A 213 -2.06 7.02 -11.68
CA LEU A 213 -1.71 7.74 -10.44
C LEU A 213 -2.99 8.11 -9.68
N GLY A 214 -3.07 7.67 -8.43
CA GLY A 214 -4.12 8.09 -7.50
C GLY A 214 -3.64 9.14 -6.50
N PRO A 215 -4.56 9.66 -5.66
CA PRO A 215 -4.22 10.73 -4.72
C PRO A 215 -3.10 10.40 -3.74
N ALA A 216 -3.15 9.21 -3.15
CA ALA A 216 -2.12 8.77 -2.21
C ALA A 216 -0.76 8.56 -2.89
N ASP A 217 -0.75 8.11 -4.15
CA ASP A 217 0.48 7.96 -4.94
C ASP A 217 1.13 9.33 -5.18
N LEU A 218 0.32 10.32 -5.58
CA LEU A 218 0.77 11.69 -5.84
C LEU A 218 1.29 12.39 -4.56
N ARG A 219 0.73 12.06 -3.40
CA ARG A 219 1.22 12.56 -2.09
C ARG A 219 2.59 12.03 -1.70
N LEU A 220 3.15 11.04 -2.41
CA LEU A 220 4.54 10.60 -2.20
C LEU A 220 5.57 11.64 -2.64
N GLY A 221 5.16 12.64 -3.43
CA GLY A 221 5.99 13.76 -3.90
C GLY A 221 6.39 13.63 -5.36
N ALA A 222 6.35 14.75 -6.10
CA ALA A 222 6.75 14.79 -7.52
C ALA A 222 8.24 14.45 -7.71
N ASP A 223 9.08 14.84 -6.77
CA ASP A 223 10.50 14.51 -6.70
C ASP A 223 10.71 13.00 -6.59
N PHE A 224 10.04 12.34 -5.65
CA PHE A 224 10.10 10.89 -5.51
C PHE A 224 9.55 10.18 -6.76
N LEU A 225 8.37 10.57 -7.26
CA LEU A 225 7.77 9.91 -8.43
C LEU A 225 8.60 10.08 -9.72
N LEU A 226 9.39 11.16 -9.82
CA LEU A 226 10.33 11.36 -10.91
C LEU A 226 11.49 10.35 -10.85
N THR A 227 11.99 9.99 -9.66
CA THR A 227 13.06 9.00 -9.52
C THR A 227 12.62 7.57 -9.84
N GLN A 228 11.31 7.31 -9.88
CA GLN A 228 10.75 5.99 -10.19
C GLN A 228 10.60 5.71 -11.70
N GLN A 229 10.85 6.72 -12.53
CA GLN A 229 10.68 6.63 -13.97
C GLN A 229 11.83 5.88 -14.63
N VAL A 230 11.55 5.34 -15.82
CA VAL A 230 12.60 4.88 -16.72
C VAL A 230 13.13 6.10 -17.47
N ALA A 231 14.41 6.40 -17.31
CA ALA A 231 15.02 7.62 -17.86
C ALA A 231 15.19 7.57 -19.38
N ASP A 232 15.39 6.38 -19.96
CA ASP A 232 15.57 6.19 -21.40
C ASP A 232 14.19 6.15 -22.11
N PRO A 233 13.89 7.11 -23.01
CA PRO A 233 12.63 7.15 -23.74
C PRO A 233 12.33 5.90 -24.58
N GLU A 234 13.36 5.22 -25.10
CA GLU A 234 13.16 3.98 -25.87
C GLU A 234 12.77 2.82 -24.95
N GLU A 235 13.35 2.77 -23.75
CA GLU A 235 13.04 1.75 -22.75
C GLU A 235 11.68 1.98 -22.09
N VAL A 236 11.24 3.24 -21.91
CA VAL A 236 9.88 3.59 -21.44
C VAL A 236 8.80 2.91 -22.29
N GLN A 237 9.02 2.78 -23.60
CA GLN A 237 8.07 2.11 -24.50
C GLN A 237 8.01 0.60 -24.27
N LYS A 238 9.11 -0.01 -23.82
CA LYS A 238 9.25 -1.46 -23.60
C LYS A 238 9.02 -1.89 -22.15
N SER A 239 9.06 -0.95 -21.20
CA SER A 239 8.96 -1.21 -19.76
C SER A 239 7.58 -0.85 -19.20
N LEU A 240 7.40 -1.00 -17.89
CA LEU A 240 6.30 -0.35 -17.18
C LEU A 240 6.45 1.18 -17.25
N ALA A 241 5.35 1.91 -17.49
CA ALA A 241 5.31 3.38 -17.47
C ALA A 241 4.32 3.92 -16.44
N ILE A 242 4.70 5.00 -15.75
CA ILE A 242 3.81 5.77 -14.88
C ILE A 242 3.08 6.81 -15.73
N SER A 243 1.74 6.79 -15.70
CA SER A 243 0.92 7.60 -16.59
C SER A 243 -0.14 8.42 -15.85
N GLY A 244 -0.29 9.66 -16.30
CA GLY A 244 -1.26 10.63 -15.78
C GLY A 244 -1.38 11.78 -16.76
N ALA A 245 -2.21 11.62 -17.79
CA ALA A 245 -2.35 12.54 -18.92
C ALA A 245 -2.73 13.96 -18.50
N ASN A 246 -3.41 14.11 -17.38
CA ASN A 246 -3.80 15.40 -16.82
C ASN A 246 -3.02 15.79 -15.56
N VAL A 247 -1.86 15.19 -15.30
CA VAL A 247 -0.97 15.48 -14.16
C VAL A 247 0.35 16.03 -14.68
N THR A 248 0.85 17.13 -14.13
CA THR A 248 2.14 17.72 -14.52
C THR A 248 3.01 17.94 -13.29
N PHE A 249 4.25 17.47 -13.34
CA PHE A 249 5.25 17.72 -12.30
C PHE A 249 6.02 19.01 -12.59
N PHE A 250 6.29 19.78 -11.54
CA PHE A 250 7.07 21.03 -11.58
C PHE A 250 6.61 22.04 -12.66
N GLU A 251 5.33 22.00 -13.02
CA GLU A 251 4.76 22.80 -14.12
C GLU A 251 5.48 22.64 -15.48
N SER A 252 6.22 21.54 -15.64
CA SER A 252 7.05 21.29 -16.80
C SER A 252 6.55 20.04 -17.54
N PRO A 253 5.60 20.18 -18.49
CA PRO A 253 5.06 19.05 -19.24
C PRO A 253 6.12 18.34 -20.10
N ASP A 254 7.24 19.00 -20.39
CA ASP A 254 8.34 18.50 -21.21
C ASP A 254 9.28 17.55 -20.46
N LEU A 255 9.09 17.34 -19.15
CA LEU A 255 9.83 16.33 -18.37
C LEU A 255 9.60 14.90 -18.85
N GLY A 256 8.60 14.67 -19.71
CA GLY A 256 8.26 13.35 -20.25
C GLY A 256 7.56 12.44 -19.25
N THR A 257 7.29 12.93 -18.03
CA THR A 257 6.61 12.20 -16.97
C THR A 257 5.68 13.11 -16.13
N PRO A 258 4.51 12.61 -15.69
CA PRO A 258 3.89 11.33 -16.06
C PRO A 258 3.63 11.22 -17.55
N LEU A 259 3.76 10.01 -18.09
CA LEU A 259 3.54 9.78 -19.52
C LEU A 259 2.07 10.08 -19.87
N ARG A 260 1.85 10.85 -20.93
CA ARG A 260 0.49 11.27 -21.33
C ARG A 260 -0.31 10.12 -21.94
N THR A 261 0.31 9.38 -22.86
CA THR A 261 -0.29 8.26 -23.56
C THR A 261 0.75 7.18 -23.80
N LYS A 262 0.32 5.93 -23.94
CA LYS A 262 1.21 4.83 -24.33
C LYS A 262 0.57 3.92 -25.35
N THR A 263 1.38 3.48 -26.30
CA THR A 263 1.03 2.46 -27.29
C THR A 263 1.95 1.26 -27.09
N PHE A 264 1.39 0.06 -27.04
CA PHE A 264 2.16 -1.17 -26.84
C PHE A 264 1.48 -2.34 -27.57
N LYS A 265 2.18 -3.48 -27.62
CA LYS A 265 1.67 -4.72 -28.24
C LYS A 265 1.45 -5.82 -27.20
N ILE A 266 0.40 -6.60 -27.39
CA ILE A 266 0.12 -7.83 -26.65
C ILE A 266 0.01 -8.95 -27.69
N GLY A 267 1.10 -9.68 -27.91
CA GLY A 267 1.23 -10.48 -29.14
C GLY A 267 1.17 -9.55 -30.37
N GLU A 268 0.24 -9.81 -31.28
CA GLU A 268 0.02 -8.96 -32.47
C GLU A 268 -0.98 -7.81 -32.23
N VAL A 269 -1.65 -7.80 -31.08
CA VAL A 269 -2.69 -6.82 -30.76
C VAL A 269 -2.06 -5.52 -30.30
N LYS A 270 -2.19 -4.46 -31.11
CA LYS A 270 -1.82 -3.10 -30.73
C LYS A 270 -2.87 -2.47 -29.81
N ALA A 271 -2.45 -2.04 -28.62
CA ALA A 271 -3.28 -1.34 -27.64
C ALA A 271 -2.75 0.09 -27.40
N CYS A 272 -3.67 1.04 -27.26
CA CYS A 272 -3.39 2.43 -26.88
C CYS A 272 -4.11 2.74 -25.57
N VAL A 273 -3.39 3.35 -24.63
CA VAL A 273 -3.89 3.65 -23.29
C VAL A 273 -3.61 5.10 -22.90
N VAL A 274 -4.59 5.71 -22.25
CA VAL A 274 -4.49 7.00 -21.57
C VAL A 274 -4.94 6.83 -20.13
N SER A 275 -4.21 7.42 -19.19
CA SER A 275 -4.55 7.41 -17.77
C SER A 275 -4.90 8.82 -17.31
N VAL A 276 -5.94 8.99 -16.50
CA VAL A 276 -6.34 10.28 -15.93
C VAL A 276 -6.66 10.17 -14.44
N LEU A 277 -6.40 11.26 -13.72
CA LEU A 277 -6.97 11.50 -12.40
C LEU A 277 -8.32 12.22 -12.56
N GLY A 278 -9.38 11.64 -12.00
CA GLY A 278 -10.73 12.19 -11.97
C GLY A 278 -10.77 13.57 -11.32
N LYS A 279 -11.74 14.41 -11.72
CA LYS A 279 -11.88 15.78 -11.18
C LYS A 279 -12.19 15.74 -9.69
N SER A 280 -13.00 14.77 -9.26
CA SER A 280 -13.40 14.57 -7.86
C SER A 280 -12.24 14.25 -6.92
N ARG A 281 -11.09 13.79 -7.43
CA ARG A 281 -9.97 13.27 -6.65
C ARG A 281 -8.81 14.26 -6.48
N ARG A 282 -8.86 15.44 -7.11
CA ARG A 282 -7.73 16.38 -7.14
C ARG A 282 -7.43 16.97 -5.77
N ASP A 283 -8.48 17.34 -5.04
CA ASP A 283 -8.36 17.97 -3.72
C ASP A 283 -7.83 16.97 -2.67
N ASP A 284 -7.94 15.66 -2.94
CA ASP A 284 -7.34 14.61 -2.13
C ASP A 284 -5.81 14.60 -2.26
N VAL A 285 -5.23 15.11 -3.35
CA VAL A 285 -3.77 15.13 -3.56
C VAL A 285 -3.12 16.19 -2.68
N ALA A 286 -3.64 17.41 -2.74
CA ALA A 286 -3.26 18.48 -1.86
C ALA A 286 -4.43 19.47 -1.74
N PRO A 287 -4.70 20.01 -0.54
CA PRO A 287 -5.65 21.10 -0.40
C PRO A 287 -5.30 22.27 -1.31
N ALA A 288 -6.31 22.96 -1.85
CA ALA A 288 -6.12 24.11 -2.72
C ALA A 288 -5.17 25.15 -2.06
N GLY A 289 -4.11 25.54 -2.77
CA GLY A 289 -3.11 26.51 -2.31
C GLY A 289 -1.89 25.92 -1.59
N VAL A 290 -1.83 24.60 -1.37
CA VAL A 290 -0.60 23.94 -0.89
C VAL A 290 0.28 23.60 -2.09
N ALA A 291 1.46 24.22 -2.16
CA ALA A 291 2.43 23.92 -3.21
C ALA A 291 3.00 22.51 -3.02
N ASN A 292 2.78 21.62 -3.99
CA ASN A 292 3.28 20.25 -4.00
C ASN A 292 4.00 19.88 -5.32
N ASN A 293 4.34 20.88 -6.15
CA ASN A 293 4.92 20.72 -7.49
C ASN A 293 4.08 19.83 -8.44
N ILE A 294 2.77 19.71 -8.20
CA ILE A 294 1.86 18.92 -9.03
C ILE A 294 0.70 19.83 -9.47
N THR A 295 0.48 19.92 -10.77
CA THR A 295 -0.66 20.65 -11.35
C THR A 295 -1.53 19.73 -12.19
N PHE A 296 -2.81 20.12 -12.34
CA PHE A 296 -3.81 19.33 -13.05
C PHE A 296 -4.44 20.11 -14.20
N SER A 297 -4.47 19.52 -15.40
CA SER A 297 -5.29 20.01 -16.53
C SER A 297 -6.65 19.31 -16.57
N ASP A 298 -7.56 19.72 -17.46
CA ASP A 298 -8.88 19.07 -17.60
C ASP A 298 -8.73 17.67 -18.25
N PRO A 299 -9.17 16.57 -17.60
CA PRO A 299 -9.10 15.23 -18.16
C PRO A 299 -9.89 15.11 -19.46
N ASP A 300 -11.01 15.82 -19.62
CA ASP A 300 -11.80 15.76 -20.86
C ASP A 300 -10.98 16.25 -22.06
N GLU A 301 -10.17 17.30 -21.85
CA GLU A 301 -9.30 17.84 -22.90
C GLU A 301 -8.15 16.88 -23.23
N GLU A 302 -7.50 16.33 -22.20
CA GLU A 302 -6.39 15.39 -22.39
C GLU A 302 -6.85 14.07 -23.02
N ILE A 303 -8.05 13.59 -22.66
CA ILE A 303 -8.66 12.42 -23.30
C ILE A 303 -8.94 12.70 -24.79
N ARG A 304 -9.45 13.89 -25.16
CA ARG A 304 -9.66 14.24 -26.58
C ARG A 304 -8.35 14.27 -27.36
N LYS A 305 -7.30 14.86 -26.79
CA LYS A 305 -5.95 14.88 -27.40
C LYS A 305 -5.42 13.45 -27.60
N ALA A 306 -5.57 12.59 -26.59
CA ALA A 306 -5.17 11.19 -26.68
C ALA A 306 -5.91 10.42 -27.79
N ILE A 307 -7.23 10.58 -27.88
CA ILE A 307 -8.03 9.95 -28.95
C ILE A 307 -7.55 10.40 -30.33
N GLU A 308 -7.27 11.70 -30.51
CA GLU A 308 -6.75 12.22 -31.78
C GLU A 308 -5.39 11.61 -32.13
N GLN A 309 -4.47 11.55 -31.17
CA GLN A 309 -3.16 10.91 -31.33
C GLN A 309 -3.31 9.44 -31.73
N PHE A 310 -4.23 8.70 -31.11
CA PHE A 310 -4.42 7.27 -31.37
C PHE A 310 -4.99 6.96 -32.76
N LYS A 311 -5.57 7.92 -33.48
CA LYS A 311 -6.03 7.69 -34.87
C LYS A 311 -4.88 7.29 -35.79
N GLY A 312 -3.70 7.89 -35.61
CA GLY A 312 -2.50 7.56 -36.38
C GLY A 312 -1.98 6.15 -36.11
N GLU A 313 -2.23 5.63 -34.91
CA GLU A 313 -1.74 4.33 -34.46
C GLU A 313 -2.54 3.15 -35.02
N LYS A 314 -3.81 3.37 -35.39
CA LYS A 314 -4.76 2.31 -35.77
C LYS A 314 -4.80 1.16 -34.75
N PRO A 315 -5.07 1.45 -33.47
CA PRO A 315 -5.09 0.42 -32.43
C PRO A 315 -6.27 -0.53 -32.58
N HIS A 316 -6.07 -1.77 -32.12
CA HIS A 316 -7.14 -2.74 -31.96
C HIS A 316 -7.92 -2.45 -30.67
N LEU A 317 -7.25 -1.92 -29.65
CA LEU A 317 -7.81 -1.61 -28.33
C LEU A 317 -7.50 -0.18 -27.92
N LEU A 318 -8.51 0.61 -27.59
CA LEU A 318 -8.40 1.87 -26.86
C LEU A 318 -8.88 1.68 -25.44
N ILE A 319 -8.02 2.03 -24.48
CA ILE A 319 -8.23 1.80 -23.05
C ILE A 319 -8.07 3.12 -22.30
N LEU A 320 -9.00 3.41 -21.39
CA LEU A 320 -8.92 4.52 -20.45
C LEU A 320 -8.70 3.97 -19.04
N LEU A 321 -7.66 4.43 -18.36
CA LEU A 321 -7.47 4.21 -16.93
C LEU A 321 -7.96 5.46 -16.20
N ASN A 322 -8.94 5.30 -15.32
CA ASN A 322 -9.54 6.38 -14.55
C ASN A 322 -9.25 6.16 -13.07
N ASN A 323 -8.38 6.98 -12.49
CA ASN A 323 -8.31 7.09 -11.04
C ASN A 323 -9.36 8.10 -10.57
N GLY A 324 -10.59 7.65 -10.37
CA GLY A 324 -11.76 8.50 -10.15
C GLY A 324 -12.90 7.77 -9.46
N THR A 325 -14.12 8.18 -9.76
CA THR A 325 -15.35 7.48 -9.34
C THR A 325 -15.93 6.65 -10.49
N VAL A 326 -16.78 5.68 -10.15
CA VAL A 326 -17.51 4.88 -11.14
C VAL A 326 -18.44 5.76 -11.99
N ASP A 327 -19.00 6.82 -11.42
CA ASP A 327 -19.88 7.73 -12.15
C ASP A 327 -19.11 8.64 -13.12
N GLU A 328 -17.92 9.11 -12.76
CA GLU A 328 -16.99 9.77 -13.71
C GLU A 328 -16.61 8.81 -14.85
N ALA A 329 -16.35 7.53 -14.57
CA ALA A 329 -16.07 6.54 -15.61
C ALA A 329 -17.24 6.36 -16.58
N LYS A 330 -18.48 6.33 -16.10
CA LYS A 330 -19.70 6.32 -16.94
C LYS A 330 -19.83 7.59 -17.76
N GLU A 331 -19.50 8.74 -17.17
CA GLU A 331 -19.51 10.01 -17.90
C GLU A 331 -18.48 10.02 -19.03
N PHE A 332 -17.26 9.55 -18.77
CA PHE A 332 -16.24 9.39 -19.81
C PHE A 332 -16.67 8.43 -20.91
N ALA A 333 -17.30 7.29 -20.57
CA ALA A 333 -17.84 6.37 -21.56
C ALA A 333 -18.86 7.04 -22.51
N ARG A 334 -19.77 7.85 -21.96
CA ARG A 334 -20.76 8.59 -22.77
C ARG A 334 -20.12 9.65 -23.65
N LYS A 335 -19.17 10.41 -23.12
CA LYS A 335 -18.48 11.49 -23.85
C LYS A 335 -17.51 10.95 -24.90
N PHE A 336 -16.89 9.81 -24.63
CA PHE A 336 -15.79 9.24 -25.41
C PHE A 336 -16.08 7.79 -25.80
N PRO A 337 -17.08 7.54 -26.66
CA PRO A 337 -17.51 6.19 -27.05
C PRO A 337 -16.49 5.41 -27.91
N ALA A 338 -15.29 5.97 -28.08
CA ALA A 338 -14.16 5.36 -28.76
C ALA A 338 -13.40 4.35 -27.87
N PHE A 339 -13.51 4.44 -26.54
CA PHE A 339 -12.89 3.48 -25.63
C PHE A 339 -13.71 2.20 -25.52
N GLN A 340 -13.07 1.05 -25.72
CA GLN A 340 -13.71 -0.24 -25.49
C GLN A 340 -13.70 -0.59 -24.00
N LEU A 341 -12.60 -0.28 -23.31
CA LEU A 341 -12.38 -0.62 -21.91
C LEU A 341 -12.07 0.65 -21.11
N ILE A 342 -12.75 0.81 -19.97
CA ILE A 342 -12.50 1.86 -18.98
C ILE A 342 -12.27 1.17 -17.65
N VAL A 343 -11.04 1.20 -17.15
CA VAL A 343 -10.69 0.64 -15.84
C VAL A 343 -10.75 1.76 -14.83
N THR A 344 -11.54 1.59 -13.77
CA THR A 344 -11.77 2.66 -12.80
C THR A 344 -11.50 2.22 -11.38
N THR A 345 -10.95 3.15 -10.59
CA THR A 345 -10.98 3.10 -9.12
C THR A 345 -12.33 3.57 -8.58
N GLY A 346 -12.49 3.54 -7.26
CA GLY A 346 -13.69 4.04 -6.57
C GLY A 346 -14.89 3.08 -6.63
N GLY A 347 -14.64 1.83 -7.03
CA GLY A 347 -15.58 0.72 -6.88
C GLY A 347 -15.52 0.12 -5.47
N PRO A 348 -16.40 -0.86 -5.18
CA PRO A 348 -16.35 -1.59 -3.92
C PRO A 348 -15.05 -2.40 -3.77
N GLU A 349 -14.63 -2.67 -2.53
CA GLU A 349 -13.45 -3.50 -2.23
C GLU A 349 -13.56 -4.90 -2.87
N ASP A 350 -14.71 -5.53 -2.67
CA ASP A 350 -15.09 -6.79 -3.31
C ASP A 350 -15.99 -6.47 -4.51
N PRO A 351 -15.47 -6.58 -5.75
CA PRO A 351 -16.16 -6.12 -6.94
C PRO A 351 -17.22 -7.10 -7.44
N GLN A 352 -18.07 -6.60 -8.34
CA GLN A 352 -19.03 -7.45 -9.04
C GLN A 352 -18.31 -8.37 -10.04
N SER A 353 -18.88 -9.57 -10.24
CA SER A 353 -18.30 -10.58 -11.14
C SER A 353 -18.41 -10.25 -12.64
N LYS A 354 -19.05 -9.13 -13.01
CA LYS A 354 -19.19 -8.67 -14.39
C LYS A 354 -18.91 -7.17 -14.51
N PRO A 355 -18.40 -6.68 -15.66
CA PRO A 355 -18.24 -5.26 -15.92
C PRO A 355 -19.59 -4.53 -15.99
N VAL A 356 -19.57 -3.24 -15.69
CA VAL A 356 -20.73 -2.35 -15.93
C VAL A 356 -20.68 -1.89 -17.39
N MET A 357 -21.81 -1.98 -18.09
CA MET A 357 -21.92 -1.56 -19.48
C MET A 357 -22.43 -0.12 -19.57
N GLU A 358 -21.72 0.73 -20.31
CA GLU A 358 -22.19 2.07 -20.68
C GLU A 358 -22.00 2.25 -22.20
N GLY A 359 -23.11 2.17 -22.95
CA GLY A 359 -23.04 2.09 -24.41
C GLY A 359 -22.27 0.85 -24.87
N ARG A 360 -21.15 1.07 -25.59
CA ARG A 360 -20.24 0.00 -26.05
C ARG A 360 -19.01 -0.20 -25.16
N SER A 361 -18.85 0.66 -24.15
CA SER A 361 -17.68 0.63 -23.27
C SER A 361 -17.94 -0.25 -22.06
N TRP A 362 -16.93 -1.05 -21.70
CA TRP A 362 -16.91 -1.84 -20.48
C TRP A 362 -16.25 -1.02 -19.37
N ILE A 363 -16.99 -0.77 -18.30
CA ILE A 363 -16.47 -0.14 -17.08
C ILE A 363 -16.10 -1.25 -16.11
N ILE A 364 -14.81 -1.38 -15.87
CA ILE A 364 -14.21 -2.45 -15.09
C ILE A 364 -13.76 -1.87 -13.75
N GLN A 365 -14.22 -2.50 -12.67
CA GLN A 365 -13.88 -2.16 -11.29
C GLN A 365 -13.10 -3.35 -10.71
N PRO A 366 -11.76 -3.34 -10.72
CA PRO A 366 -10.97 -4.51 -10.32
C PRO A 366 -11.04 -4.88 -8.84
N GLY A 367 -11.62 -4.03 -7.99
CA GLY A 367 -11.62 -4.19 -6.53
C GLY A 367 -10.40 -3.55 -5.89
N GLN A 368 -10.24 -3.75 -4.59
CA GLN A 368 -9.18 -3.13 -3.78
C GLN A 368 -8.26 -4.17 -3.12
N LYS A 369 -7.17 -3.68 -2.50
CA LYS A 369 -6.20 -4.44 -1.69
C LYS A 369 -5.48 -5.55 -2.47
N GLY A 370 -5.56 -5.52 -3.79
CA GLY A 370 -4.97 -6.54 -4.66
C GLY A 370 -5.56 -7.94 -4.48
N LYS A 371 -6.76 -8.07 -3.90
CA LYS A 371 -7.47 -9.35 -3.71
C LYS A 371 -7.85 -10.01 -5.04
N TYR A 372 -8.15 -9.19 -6.04
CA TYR A 372 -8.64 -9.65 -7.34
C TYR A 372 -7.80 -9.15 -8.50
N VAL A 373 -7.93 -9.83 -9.64
CA VAL A 373 -7.48 -9.38 -10.96
C VAL A 373 -8.64 -9.57 -11.94
N SER A 374 -8.99 -8.52 -12.67
CA SER A 374 -9.95 -8.59 -13.76
C SER A 374 -9.24 -9.04 -15.05
N LEU A 375 -9.57 -10.22 -15.55
CA LEU A 375 -9.08 -10.71 -16.84
C LEU A 375 -10.00 -10.27 -17.96
N VAL A 376 -9.43 -9.70 -19.02
CA VAL A 376 -10.12 -9.44 -20.28
C VAL A 376 -9.39 -10.14 -21.42
N GLY A 377 -10.04 -11.11 -22.05
CA GLY A 377 -9.55 -11.77 -23.26
C GLY A 377 -10.12 -11.12 -24.51
N TYR A 378 -9.29 -10.89 -25.52
CA TYR A 378 -9.67 -10.34 -26.83
C TYR A 378 -9.68 -11.44 -27.91
N PHE A 379 -10.81 -11.54 -28.61
CA PHE A 379 -11.15 -12.56 -29.61
C PHE A 379 -11.74 -11.89 -30.87
N PRO A 380 -10.92 -11.23 -31.70
CA PRO A 380 -11.43 -10.45 -32.84
C PRO A 380 -12.18 -11.29 -33.88
N ASP A 381 -11.90 -12.60 -33.95
CA ASP A 381 -12.57 -13.52 -34.88
C ASP A 381 -14.03 -13.79 -34.47
N ASP A 382 -14.40 -13.52 -33.21
CA ASP A 382 -15.78 -13.52 -32.74
C ASP A 382 -16.36 -12.10 -32.81
N ALA A 383 -16.90 -11.74 -33.98
CA ALA A 383 -17.44 -10.41 -34.23
C ALA A 383 -18.61 -10.02 -33.30
N LYS A 384 -19.31 -10.99 -32.70
CA LYS A 384 -20.44 -10.72 -31.78
C LYS A 384 -19.97 -10.47 -30.37
N THR A 385 -19.00 -11.26 -29.91
CA THR A 385 -18.46 -11.21 -28.55
C THR A 385 -16.94 -11.16 -28.57
N PRO A 386 -16.33 -10.04 -29.02
CA PRO A 386 -14.88 -9.92 -29.15
C PRO A 386 -14.16 -9.85 -27.80
N PHE A 387 -14.88 -9.69 -26.71
CA PHE A 387 -14.33 -9.64 -25.35
C PHE A 387 -14.95 -10.70 -24.46
N ARG A 388 -14.13 -11.34 -23.64
CA ARG A 388 -14.55 -12.19 -22.52
C ARG A 388 -13.97 -11.63 -21.23
N TYR A 389 -14.72 -11.76 -20.14
CA TYR A 389 -14.36 -11.26 -18.82
C TYR A 389 -14.39 -12.37 -17.79
N GLU A 390 -13.41 -12.38 -16.90
CA GLU A 390 -13.44 -13.16 -15.68
C GLU A 390 -12.81 -12.37 -14.53
N LEU A 391 -13.49 -12.32 -13.39
CA LEU A 391 -12.92 -11.77 -12.16
C LEU A 391 -12.23 -12.90 -11.39
N ILE A 392 -10.92 -12.76 -11.17
CA ILE A 392 -10.12 -13.76 -10.48
C ILE A 392 -9.90 -13.33 -9.04
N ASP A 393 -10.49 -14.06 -8.10
CA ASP A 393 -10.11 -14.02 -6.68
C ASP A 393 -8.76 -14.73 -6.48
N LEU A 394 -7.74 -14.01 -6.00
CA LEU A 394 -6.40 -14.55 -5.73
C LEU A 394 -6.36 -15.29 -4.39
N ASP A 395 -7.19 -16.32 -4.27
CA ASP A 395 -7.34 -17.15 -3.08
C ASP A 395 -6.13 -18.10 -2.87
N ASN A 396 -6.01 -18.60 -1.64
CA ASN A 396 -4.91 -19.49 -1.25
C ASN A 396 -5.13 -20.98 -1.58
N ARG A 397 -6.27 -21.33 -2.18
CA ARG A 397 -6.56 -22.69 -2.65
C ARG A 397 -6.00 -22.86 -4.05
N ARG A 398 -6.41 -21.98 -4.97
CA ARG A 398 -6.05 -22.03 -6.39
C ARG A 398 -4.65 -21.52 -6.68
N PHE A 399 -4.12 -20.55 -5.92
CA PHE A 399 -2.86 -19.87 -6.24
C PHE A 399 -1.79 -20.04 -5.15
N LYS A 400 -0.54 -20.14 -5.60
CA LYS A 400 0.60 -20.48 -4.75
C LYS A 400 1.51 -19.29 -4.46
N ALA A 401 2.27 -19.41 -3.37
CA ALA A 401 3.44 -18.58 -3.13
C ALA A 401 4.51 -18.85 -4.22
N THR A 402 5.34 -17.85 -4.50
CA THR A 402 6.31 -17.85 -5.59
C THR A 402 7.61 -17.25 -5.07
N LYS A 403 8.73 -17.92 -5.37
CA LYS A 403 10.03 -17.52 -4.83
C LYS A 403 10.45 -16.07 -5.18
N PRO A 404 10.20 -15.56 -6.40
CA PRO A 404 10.52 -14.17 -6.72
C PRO A 404 9.82 -13.15 -5.81
N MET A 405 8.55 -13.41 -5.46
CA MET A 405 7.76 -12.48 -4.64
C MET A 405 8.05 -12.64 -3.15
N GLU A 406 8.40 -13.84 -2.69
CA GLU A 406 8.97 -14.03 -1.34
C GLU A 406 10.28 -13.26 -1.16
N ASN A 407 11.17 -13.32 -2.16
CA ASN A 407 12.44 -12.58 -2.10
C ASN A 407 12.21 -11.07 -2.10
N LEU A 408 11.29 -10.58 -2.93
CA LEU A 408 10.88 -9.18 -2.92
C LEU A 408 10.35 -8.74 -1.54
N MET A 409 9.60 -9.62 -0.87
CA MET A 409 9.13 -9.36 0.49
C MET A 409 10.25 -9.36 1.52
N ALA A 410 11.23 -10.26 1.38
CA ALA A 410 12.41 -10.29 2.24
C ALA A 410 13.23 -9.00 2.08
N ASP A 411 13.42 -8.54 0.84
CA ASP A 411 14.11 -7.28 0.53
C ASP A 411 13.34 -6.07 1.10
N TYR A 412 12.01 -6.08 0.98
CA TYR A 412 11.14 -5.07 1.58
C TYR A 412 11.36 -4.97 3.10
N GLN A 413 11.23 -6.10 3.81
CA GLN A 413 11.41 -6.14 5.27
C GLN A 413 12.84 -5.78 5.67
N LYS A 414 13.84 -6.22 4.90
CA LYS A 414 15.24 -5.88 5.13
C LYS A 414 15.48 -4.37 4.99
N ARG A 415 14.81 -3.72 4.05
CA ARG A 415 14.91 -2.27 3.89
C ARG A 415 14.26 -1.50 5.03
N LEU A 416 13.13 -1.98 5.56
CA LEU A 416 12.52 -1.37 6.76
C LEU A 416 13.47 -1.42 7.97
N GLU A 417 14.16 -2.55 8.14
CA GLU A 417 15.20 -2.73 9.17
C GLU A 417 16.37 -1.76 8.96
N LEU A 418 16.96 -1.74 7.77
CA LEU A 418 18.15 -0.93 7.47
C LEU A 418 17.88 0.57 7.54
N GLU A 419 16.72 1.03 7.07
CA GLU A 419 16.31 2.44 7.18
C GLU A 419 15.70 2.78 8.54
N GLN A 420 15.61 1.81 9.47
CA GLN A 420 15.09 1.98 10.83
C GLN A 420 13.70 2.64 10.86
N ILE A 421 12.81 2.24 9.95
CA ILE A 421 11.53 2.90 9.73
C ILE A 421 10.67 2.94 11.00
N SER A 422 10.66 1.88 11.80
CA SER A 422 9.94 1.83 13.08
C SER A 422 10.50 2.79 14.14
N LEU A 423 11.73 3.28 13.99
CA LEU A 423 12.38 4.20 14.90
C LEU A 423 12.24 5.67 14.48
N ALA A 424 11.66 5.93 13.31
CA ALA A 424 11.60 7.24 12.70
C ALA A 424 10.86 8.27 13.61
N PRO A 425 11.43 9.47 13.83
CA PRO A 425 10.86 10.47 14.73
C PRO A 425 9.44 10.92 14.36
N GLU A 426 9.11 10.95 13.07
CA GLU A 426 7.79 11.33 12.56
C GLU A 426 6.67 10.36 12.94
N LEU A 427 7.01 9.16 13.41
CA LEU A 427 6.04 8.20 13.92
C LEU A 427 5.76 8.39 15.42
N VAL A 428 6.46 9.29 16.12
CA VAL A 428 6.36 9.44 17.56
C VAL A 428 5.33 10.49 17.95
N ILE A 429 4.41 10.12 18.83
CA ILE A 429 3.42 11.01 19.43
C ILE A 429 3.44 10.93 20.96
N PRO A 430 3.15 12.03 21.69
CA PRO A 430 2.92 11.94 23.12
C PRO A 430 1.61 11.21 23.39
N HIS A 431 1.57 10.39 24.44
CA HIS A 431 0.30 9.85 24.90
C HIS A 431 -0.56 10.99 25.52
N PRO A 432 -1.85 11.14 25.19
CA PRO A 432 -2.68 12.28 25.64
C PRO A 432 -2.74 12.46 27.17
N SER A 433 -2.57 11.39 27.95
CA SER A 433 -2.56 11.45 29.41
C SER A 433 -1.22 11.90 30.02
N GLY A 434 -0.15 12.00 29.23
CA GLY A 434 1.22 12.24 29.71
C GLY A 434 1.86 11.09 30.50
N ARG A 435 1.17 9.94 30.61
CA ARG A 435 1.64 8.75 31.32
C ARG A 435 2.43 7.83 30.41
N LYS A 436 3.21 6.93 31.03
CA LYS A 436 4.11 6.01 30.35
C LYS A 436 3.67 4.57 30.48
N PHE A 437 4.02 3.79 29.45
CA PHE A 437 3.85 2.33 29.46
C PHE A 437 4.91 1.69 30.37
N VAL A 438 4.50 0.76 31.22
CA VAL A 438 5.39 0.04 32.17
C VAL A 438 5.57 -1.44 31.83
N GLY A 439 4.72 -1.99 30.95
CA GLY A 439 4.73 -3.39 30.54
C GLY A 439 3.89 -4.32 31.42
N SER A 440 3.29 -5.35 30.80
CA SER A 440 2.36 -6.27 31.47
C SER A 440 2.93 -6.95 32.70
N LYS A 441 4.25 -7.22 32.74
CA LYS A 441 4.91 -7.88 33.87
C LYS A 441 4.73 -7.08 35.17
N VAL A 442 4.81 -5.75 35.11
CA VAL A 442 4.63 -4.88 36.28
C VAL A 442 3.20 -4.97 36.81
N CYS A 443 2.22 -5.13 35.93
CA CYS A 443 0.83 -5.35 36.34
C CYS A 443 0.67 -6.69 37.08
N GLY A 444 1.39 -7.74 36.64
CA GLY A 444 1.36 -9.07 37.25
C GLY A 444 1.91 -9.14 38.67
N ASP A 445 2.66 -8.14 39.14
CA ASP A 445 3.15 -8.07 40.52
C ASP A 445 1.98 -7.92 41.53
N CYS A 446 0.88 -7.28 41.13
CA CYS A 446 -0.34 -7.13 41.94
C CYS A 446 -1.55 -7.90 41.36
N HIS A 447 -1.67 -7.99 40.03
CA HIS A 447 -2.80 -8.59 39.32
C HIS A 447 -2.49 -9.99 38.78
N THR A 448 -2.18 -10.91 39.70
CA THR A 448 -1.62 -12.24 39.38
C THR A 448 -2.53 -13.10 38.50
N LYS A 449 -3.82 -13.23 38.81
CA LYS A 449 -4.76 -14.07 38.04
C LYS A 449 -5.08 -13.46 36.68
N ALA A 450 -5.21 -12.14 36.61
CA ALA A 450 -5.42 -11.45 35.34
C ALA A 450 -4.20 -11.59 34.42
N TYR A 451 -2.99 -11.47 34.98
CA TYR A 451 -1.74 -11.66 34.26
C TYR A 451 -1.58 -13.08 33.73
N GLU A 452 -1.76 -14.10 34.59
CA GLU A 452 -1.74 -15.52 34.19
C GLU A 452 -2.74 -15.80 33.05
N LYS A 453 -3.96 -15.25 33.17
CA LYS A 453 -4.98 -15.39 32.12
C LYS A 453 -4.53 -14.74 30.80
N TRP A 454 -3.92 -13.56 30.84
CA TRP A 454 -3.43 -12.86 29.65
C TRP A 454 -2.30 -13.64 28.96
N GLU A 455 -1.35 -14.21 29.72
CA GLU A 455 -0.20 -14.96 29.19
C GLU A 455 -0.60 -16.15 28.31
N GLU A 456 -1.75 -16.76 28.58
CA GLU A 456 -2.28 -17.87 27.78
C GLU A 456 -2.76 -17.44 26.39
N THR A 457 -3.12 -16.17 26.22
CA THR A 457 -3.82 -15.66 25.02
C THR A 457 -2.91 -15.38 23.83
N GLY A 458 -3.52 -15.18 22.66
CA GLY A 458 -2.83 -14.71 21.46
C GLY A 458 -2.19 -13.33 21.64
N HIS A 459 -2.74 -12.48 22.52
CA HIS A 459 -2.22 -11.14 22.78
C HIS A 459 -0.83 -11.17 23.44
N ALA A 460 -0.62 -12.01 24.45
CA ALA A 460 0.71 -12.18 25.04
C ALA A 460 1.75 -12.74 24.05
N LYS A 461 1.29 -13.52 23.07
CA LYS A 461 2.13 -14.14 22.04
C LYS A 461 2.26 -13.27 20.78
N ALA A 462 1.66 -12.08 20.74
CA ALA A 462 1.52 -11.30 19.51
C ALA A 462 2.87 -10.92 18.90
N THR A 463 3.83 -10.41 19.68
CA THR A 463 5.16 -10.07 19.12
C THR A 463 5.87 -11.30 18.55
N LYS A 464 5.74 -12.45 19.21
CA LYS A 464 6.37 -13.69 18.74
C LYS A 464 5.84 -14.12 17.37
N SER A 465 4.55 -13.90 17.09
CA SER A 465 3.95 -14.30 15.82
C SER A 465 4.41 -13.46 14.63
N ILE A 466 4.86 -12.23 14.85
CA ILE A 466 5.47 -11.39 13.79
C ILE A 466 6.98 -11.56 13.71
N ILE A 467 7.62 -12.22 14.67
CA ILE A 467 9.05 -12.58 14.56
C ILE A 467 9.18 -13.92 13.84
N HIS A 468 8.38 -14.90 14.25
CA HIS A 468 8.55 -16.29 13.86
C HIS A 468 7.42 -16.82 12.97
N GLY A 469 6.40 -16.04 12.65
CA GLY A 469 5.22 -16.56 11.96
C GLY A 469 4.35 -17.42 12.88
N ARG A 470 3.35 -18.07 12.29
CA ARG A 470 2.40 -18.95 12.99
C ARG A 470 1.74 -19.93 12.03
N GLY A 471 1.25 -21.05 12.54
CA GLY A 471 0.37 -21.94 11.78
C GLY A 471 1.13 -22.82 10.77
N GLY A 472 2.36 -23.23 11.11
CA GLY A 472 3.14 -24.20 10.33
C GLY A 472 4.13 -23.58 9.35
N ILE A 473 4.28 -22.26 9.31
CA ILE A 473 5.23 -21.54 8.45
C ILE A 473 6.44 -21.00 9.21
N GLU A 474 6.66 -21.44 10.47
CA GLU A 474 7.60 -20.77 11.37
C GLU A 474 9.07 -20.82 10.92
N GLY A 475 9.44 -21.80 10.10
CA GLY A 475 10.78 -21.93 9.53
C GLY A 475 11.02 -21.13 8.25
N GLU A 476 9.97 -20.62 7.61
CA GLU A 476 10.02 -19.93 6.31
C GLU A 476 9.52 -18.49 6.39
N TYR A 477 9.03 -18.07 7.57
CA TYR A 477 8.43 -16.76 7.78
C TYR A 477 9.48 -15.64 7.73
N ILE A 478 9.18 -14.63 6.92
CA ILE A 478 9.94 -13.39 6.90
C ILE A 478 9.46 -12.54 8.08
N SER A 479 10.34 -12.32 9.05
CA SER A 479 10.06 -11.51 10.24
C SER A 479 9.55 -10.11 9.87
N ARG A 480 8.55 -9.63 10.62
CA ARG A 480 7.88 -8.33 10.50
C ARG A 480 8.11 -7.44 11.72
N ILE A 481 9.10 -7.77 12.54
CA ILE A 481 9.42 -7.04 13.77
C ILE A 481 9.94 -5.62 13.54
N TYR A 482 10.26 -5.27 12.30
CA TYR A 482 10.68 -3.93 11.86
C TYR A 482 9.59 -3.19 11.09
N ASP A 483 8.42 -3.81 10.89
CA ASP A 483 7.32 -3.24 10.13
C ASP A 483 6.35 -2.50 11.06
N PRO A 484 6.27 -1.16 11.01
CA PRO A 484 5.33 -0.40 11.83
C PRO A 484 3.88 -0.88 11.69
N GLU A 485 3.47 -1.31 10.50
CA GLU A 485 2.11 -1.77 10.23
C GLU A 485 1.79 -3.13 10.91
N CYS A 486 2.82 -3.90 11.28
CA CYS A 486 2.66 -5.11 12.09
C CYS A 486 2.86 -4.82 13.58
N ILE A 487 3.87 -4.01 13.93
CA ILE A 487 4.24 -3.67 15.30
C ILE A 487 3.08 -3.00 16.05
N ASN A 488 2.31 -2.14 15.39
CA ASN A 488 1.29 -1.32 16.05
C ASN A 488 0.18 -2.12 16.75
N CYS A 489 -0.09 -3.35 16.31
CA CYS A 489 -1.05 -4.26 16.96
C CYS A 489 -0.40 -5.43 17.70
N HIS A 490 0.87 -5.72 17.42
CA HIS A 490 1.59 -6.86 17.98
C HIS A 490 2.52 -6.51 19.15
N THR A 491 2.51 -5.25 19.58
CA THR A 491 3.32 -4.73 20.69
C THR A 491 2.51 -3.74 21.52
N THR A 492 3.05 -3.34 22.68
CA THR A 492 2.38 -2.39 23.57
C THR A 492 2.80 -0.95 23.28
N GLY A 493 1.85 -0.02 23.28
CA GLY A 493 2.13 1.42 23.21
C GLY A 493 2.21 2.01 21.81
N TRP A 494 1.33 1.55 20.91
CA TRP A 494 1.11 2.16 19.60
C TRP A 494 -0.36 2.55 19.41
N GLU A 495 -0.59 3.61 18.64
CA GLU A 495 -1.89 3.93 18.06
C GLU A 495 -2.02 3.16 16.74
N ALA A 496 -2.90 2.16 16.74
CA ALA A 496 -2.96 1.14 15.69
C ALA A 496 -3.46 1.68 14.34
N GLN A 497 -4.48 2.55 14.36
CA GLN A 497 -5.16 2.98 13.14
C GLN A 497 -4.31 3.92 12.29
N GLN A 498 -3.53 4.78 12.93
CA GLN A 498 -2.60 5.73 12.31
C GLN A 498 -1.18 5.19 12.24
N VAL A 499 -0.90 4.03 12.85
CA VAL A 499 0.42 3.41 12.87
C VAL A 499 1.44 4.40 13.45
N LEU A 500 1.15 4.89 14.66
CA LEU A 500 1.98 5.86 15.37
C LEU A 500 2.41 5.27 16.70
N ARG A 501 3.66 5.48 17.08
CA ARG A 501 4.23 5.02 18.35
C ARG A 501 4.02 6.08 19.41
N TYR A 502 3.53 5.69 20.59
CA TYR A 502 3.61 6.59 21.74
C TYR A 502 5.06 6.73 22.21
N ASP A 503 5.46 7.91 22.68
CA ASP A 503 6.84 8.21 23.13
C ASP A 503 7.48 7.19 24.09
N SER A 504 6.67 6.53 24.92
CA SER A 504 7.05 5.48 25.87
C SER A 504 6.62 4.07 25.46
N GLY A 505 6.09 3.90 24.25
CA GLY A 505 5.68 2.62 23.69
C GLY A 505 6.82 1.77 23.15
N TYR A 506 6.49 0.58 22.67
CA TYR A 506 7.47 -0.36 22.12
C TYR A 506 8.28 0.27 21.00
N ARG A 507 9.60 0.23 21.14
CA ARG A 507 10.58 0.80 20.23
C ARG A 507 11.33 -0.27 19.46
N ASP A 508 12.00 -1.17 20.17
CA ASP A 508 12.84 -2.23 19.64
C ASP A 508 13.07 -3.35 20.68
N LEU A 509 13.69 -4.45 20.22
CA LEU A 509 13.97 -5.64 21.02
C LEU A 509 14.97 -5.38 22.15
N GLU A 510 15.86 -4.39 22.02
CA GLU A 510 16.94 -4.14 22.96
C GLU A 510 16.48 -3.29 24.15
N THR A 511 15.73 -2.22 23.88
CA THR A 511 15.38 -1.19 24.86
C THR A 511 13.98 -1.36 25.45
N SER A 512 13.10 -2.10 24.76
CA SER A 512 11.68 -2.16 25.11
C SER A 512 11.06 -3.56 25.11
N ALA A 513 11.87 -4.60 25.35
CA ALA A 513 11.39 -5.98 25.41
C ALA A 513 10.27 -6.22 26.45
N HIS A 514 10.20 -5.39 27.49
CA HIS A 514 9.13 -5.44 28.50
C HIS A 514 7.75 -5.04 27.97
N LEU A 515 7.68 -4.46 26.76
CA LEU A 515 6.45 -4.07 26.05
C LEU A 515 6.03 -5.09 24.98
N PHE A 516 6.57 -6.31 25.03
CA PHE A 516 6.16 -7.41 24.17
C PHE A 516 4.70 -7.84 24.41
N GLY A 517 4.09 -8.28 23.31
CA GLY A 517 2.69 -8.63 23.22
C GLY A 517 1.78 -7.41 23.06
N ASN A 518 0.53 -7.67 22.70
CA ASN A 518 -0.55 -6.72 22.89
C ASN A 518 -0.89 -6.71 24.40
N GLY A 519 -0.16 -5.89 25.16
CA GLY A 519 -0.11 -5.96 26.62
C GLY A 519 -1.33 -5.37 27.32
N CYS A 520 -1.36 -5.49 28.65
CA CYS A 520 -2.46 -4.99 29.49
C CYS A 520 -2.79 -3.52 29.19
N GLU A 521 -1.76 -2.71 28.98
CA GLU A 521 -1.88 -1.26 28.80
C GLU A 521 -2.48 -0.84 27.45
N ASN A 522 -2.53 -1.71 26.45
CA ASN A 522 -3.25 -1.42 25.19
C ASN A 522 -4.78 -1.43 25.40
N CYS A 523 -5.27 -2.13 26.43
CA CYS A 523 -6.68 -2.08 26.84
C CYS A 523 -6.91 -1.12 28.01
N HIS A 524 -5.98 -1.11 28.96
CA HIS A 524 -6.12 -0.44 30.26
C HIS A 524 -5.40 0.92 30.35
N SER A 525 -4.91 1.47 29.24
CA SER A 525 -4.11 2.71 29.19
C SER A 525 -2.72 2.58 29.85
N PRO A 526 -1.80 3.55 29.67
CA PRO A 526 -0.48 3.51 30.30
C PRO A 526 -0.55 3.63 31.83
N GLY A 527 0.11 2.72 32.53
CA GLY A 527 -0.03 2.46 33.96
C GLY A 527 0.99 3.14 34.87
N SER A 528 1.94 3.93 34.34
CA SER A 528 3.04 4.49 35.15
C SER A 528 2.60 5.21 36.42
N GLU A 529 1.52 6.00 36.34
CA GLU A 529 1.02 6.77 37.47
C GLU A 529 0.29 5.88 38.48
N HIS A 530 -0.50 4.92 38.00
CA HIS A 530 -1.18 3.95 38.85
C HIS A 530 -0.17 3.14 39.67
N VAL A 531 0.83 2.57 39.00
CA VAL A 531 1.88 1.77 39.64
C VAL A 531 2.68 2.60 40.64
N ARG A 532 3.03 3.84 40.30
CA ARG A 532 3.76 4.74 41.22
C ARG A 532 2.98 4.96 42.53
N ILE A 533 1.68 5.24 42.43
CA ILE A 533 0.83 5.53 43.59
C ILE A 533 0.62 4.28 44.45
N GLU A 534 0.24 3.15 43.85
CA GLU A 534 -0.01 1.91 44.61
C GLU A 534 1.26 1.39 45.30
N ASN A 535 2.44 1.66 44.73
CA ASN A 535 3.74 1.34 45.35
C ASN A 535 4.23 2.40 46.36
N GLY A 536 3.32 3.18 46.96
CA GLY A 536 3.64 4.11 48.05
C GLY A 536 4.14 5.49 47.60
N GLY A 537 3.99 5.83 46.31
CA GLY A 537 4.21 7.18 45.82
C GLY A 537 3.20 8.16 46.43
N LYS A 538 3.67 9.38 46.77
CA LYS A 538 2.78 10.44 47.30
C LYS A 538 1.68 10.76 46.29
N ALA A 539 0.44 10.74 46.76
CA ALA A 539 -0.77 11.16 46.06
C ALA A 539 -1.88 11.42 47.08
N THR A 540 -2.85 12.27 46.72
CA THR A 540 -4.11 12.40 47.45
C THR A 540 -5.02 11.19 47.19
N GLU A 541 -6.06 11.01 48.01
CA GLU A 541 -7.07 9.98 47.77
C GLU A 541 -7.79 10.17 46.43
N GLU A 542 -8.01 11.42 46.03
CA GLU A 542 -8.61 11.78 44.74
C GLU A 542 -7.71 11.40 43.56
N GLU A 543 -6.40 11.68 43.65
CA GLU A 543 -5.41 11.30 42.65
C GLU A 543 -5.30 9.78 42.52
N GLN A 544 -5.30 9.05 43.65
CA GLN A 544 -5.31 7.59 43.64
C GLN A 544 -6.57 7.03 43.00
N ALA A 545 -7.75 7.57 43.35
CA ALA A 545 -9.01 7.15 42.77
C ALA A 545 -9.05 7.42 41.24
N ALA A 546 -8.54 8.57 40.81
CA ALA A 546 -8.44 8.92 39.38
C ALA A 546 -7.47 8.00 38.62
N ALA A 547 -6.32 7.67 39.22
CA ALA A 547 -5.35 6.74 38.62
C ALA A 547 -5.95 5.33 38.46
N ARG A 548 -6.64 4.82 39.50
CA ARG A 548 -7.38 3.54 39.43
C ARG A 548 -8.49 3.56 38.40
N LEU A 549 -9.26 4.64 38.32
CA LEU A 549 -10.36 4.78 37.36
C LEU A 549 -9.84 4.75 35.91
N ALA A 550 -8.71 5.40 35.65
CA ALA A 550 -8.14 5.45 34.31
C ALA A 550 -7.61 4.10 33.80
N MET A 551 -7.33 3.14 34.70
CA MET A 551 -7.00 1.76 34.34
C MET A 551 -8.22 0.91 33.99
N ARG A 552 -9.45 1.43 34.14
CA ARG A 552 -10.68 0.65 33.90
C ARG A 552 -11.10 0.76 32.44
N VAL A 553 -11.21 -0.40 31.80
CA VAL A 553 -11.93 -0.56 30.53
C VAL A 553 -13.28 -1.21 30.81
N THR A 554 -14.36 -0.56 30.35
CA THR A 554 -15.71 -1.13 30.42
C THR A 554 -15.96 -2.08 29.26
N LEU A 555 -16.91 -3.02 29.43
CA LEU A 555 -17.31 -3.91 28.36
C LEU A 555 -17.84 -3.13 27.13
N ASP A 556 -18.55 -2.02 27.36
CA ASP A 556 -19.07 -1.17 26.29
C ASP A 556 -17.94 -0.51 25.48
N GLN A 557 -16.90 0.01 26.16
CA GLN A 557 -15.71 0.53 25.50
C GLN A 557 -14.98 -0.58 24.72
N ALA A 558 -14.78 -1.75 25.32
CA ALA A 558 -14.16 -2.88 24.63
C ALA A 558 -14.93 -3.27 23.36
N LYS A 559 -16.27 -3.33 23.45
CA LYS A 559 -17.18 -3.72 22.35
C LYS A 559 -17.36 -2.65 21.27
N LYS A 560 -17.03 -1.39 21.53
CA LYS A 560 -17.22 -0.31 20.55
C LYS A 560 -15.93 0.26 19.99
N THR A 561 -14.86 0.29 20.78
CA THR A 561 -13.64 1.03 20.40
C THR A 561 -12.37 0.21 20.59
N THR A 562 -12.09 -0.30 21.80
CA THR A 562 -10.77 -0.84 22.14
C THR A 562 -10.37 -2.03 21.27
N CYS A 563 -11.23 -3.05 21.16
CA CYS A 563 -10.90 -4.25 20.37
C CYS A 563 -10.79 -3.93 18.86
N TYR A 564 -11.65 -3.03 18.37
CA TYR A 564 -11.72 -2.66 16.95
C TYR A 564 -10.57 -1.75 16.49
N GLN A 565 -9.66 -1.33 17.39
CA GLN A 565 -8.42 -0.67 16.98
C GLN A 565 -7.49 -1.61 16.22
N CYS A 566 -7.55 -2.91 16.49
CA CYS A 566 -6.75 -3.93 15.83
C CYS A 566 -7.58 -5.06 15.22
N HIS A 567 -8.77 -5.36 15.78
CA HIS A 567 -9.68 -6.33 15.18
C HIS A 567 -10.58 -5.67 14.14
N ASP A 568 -10.00 -5.37 12.98
CA ASP A 568 -10.70 -4.89 11.80
C ASP A 568 -10.76 -5.97 10.71
N GLY A 569 -11.35 -5.62 9.56
CA GLY A 569 -11.48 -6.54 8.43
C GLY A 569 -10.14 -6.99 7.82
N ASP A 570 -9.07 -6.23 8.03
CA ASP A 570 -7.74 -6.54 7.48
C ASP A 570 -6.98 -7.48 8.41
N ASN A 571 -6.98 -7.17 9.70
CA ASN A 571 -6.19 -7.84 10.72
C ASN A 571 -6.91 -9.02 11.37
N SER A 572 -8.25 -9.01 11.41
CA SER A 572 -9.04 -10.06 12.04
C SER A 572 -10.41 -10.22 11.40
N PRO A 573 -10.49 -10.62 10.11
CA PRO A 573 -11.75 -10.66 9.35
C PRO A 573 -12.85 -11.55 9.96
N GLY A 574 -12.50 -12.55 10.77
CA GLY A 574 -13.44 -13.43 11.48
C GLY A 574 -13.72 -13.00 12.92
N PHE A 575 -13.40 -11.76 13.30
CA PHE A 575 -13.58 -11.28 14.66
C PHE A 575 -15.07 -11.18 15.03
N GLU A 576 -15.43 -11.91 16.08
CA GLU A 576 -16.76 -11.86 16.69
C GLU A 576 -16.60 -11.55 18.17
N PHE A 577 -16.97 -10.34 18.59
CA PHE A 577 -16.66 -9.82 19.93
C PHE A 577 -17.07 -10.79 21.05
N ASP A 578 -18.32 -11.27 21.02
CA ASP A 578 -18.84 -12.11 22.11
C ASP A 578 -18.15 -13.49 22.18
N LYS A 579 -17.53 -13.96 21.08
CA LYS A 579 -16.70 -15.18 21.06
C LYS A 579 -15.32 -14.88 21.61
N TYR A 580 -14.64 -13.87 21.07
CA TYR A 580 -13.26 -13.52 21.42
C TYR A 580 -13.14 -13.01 22.85
N TRP A 581 -14.16 -12.30 23.36
CA TRP A 581 -14.20 -11.81 24.74
C TRP A 581 -14.04 -12.96 25.75
N LYS A 582 -14.61 -14.13 25.48
CA LYS A 582 -14.51 -15.31 26.37
C LYS A 582 -13.07 -15.82 26.51
N GLU A 583 -12.22 -15.55 25.52
CA GLU A 583 -10.83 -15.99 25.52
C GLU A 583 -9.94 -15.11 26.42
N ILE A 584 -10.28 -13.82 26.55
CA ILE A 584 -9.48 -12.82 27.28
C ILE A 584 -10.10 -12.36 28.61
N ALA A 585 -11.42 -12.54 28.81
CA ALA A 585 -12.11 -12.07 30.00
C ALA A 585 -11.51 -12.61 31.31
N HIS A 586 -11.30 -11.71 32.25
CA HIS A 586 -10.76 -11.96 33.59
C HIS A 586 -11.60 -11.22 34.65
N PRO A 587 -12.84 -11.66 34.93
CA PRO A 587 -13.80 -10.94 35.79
C PRO A 587 -13.51 -11.09 37.29
N TRP A 588 -12.49 -11.84 37.67
CA TRP A 588 -12.13 -12.12 39.06
C TRP A 588 -11.45 -10.91 39.71
N ARG A 589 -11.51 -10.85 41.04
CA ARG A 589 -10.63 -9.95 41.81
C ARG A 589 -9.29 -10.64 42.02
N ASP A 590 -8.23 -9.92 41.70
CA ASP A 590 -6.87 -10.23 42.12
C ASP A 590 -6.69 -9.93 43.61
#